data_AF-A0A9E5NC07-F1
#
_entry.id   AF-A0A9E5NC07-F1
#
_cell.length_a   1.000
_cell.length_b   1.000
_cell.length_c   1.000
_cell.angle_alpha   90.00
_cell.angle_beta   90.00
_cell.angle_gamma   90.00
#
_symmetry.space_group_name_H-M   'P 1'
#
loop_
_entity.id
_entity.type
_entity.pdbx_description
1 polymer ?
#
loop_
_entity_poly.entity_id
_entity_poly.type
_entity_poly.pdbx_seq_one_letter_code
_entity_poly.pdbx_strand_id
1 'polypeptide(L)'
;MTQHLFEKPEIKIIMLAMGRDEGPLLAELTLKYIDKHGKEYGEDYVNLGFFAGAEAAMASFASDIPGLVKTDYYGTPIGQLKVMEGLSNLNDVGLFICLWSGTPGWSEYLRQWYTPYEIPVVGGTLGIVGPGAQPYVAAGQLKGLVVGLRGGGEYEKLIGKPGEATA
;
A
#
# COMPACT_ATOMS: atom_id res chain seq x y z
N MET A 1 6.86 -7.87 4.02
CA MET A 1 5.98 -6.79 4.53
C MET A 1 4.51 -7.21 4.52
N THR A 2 3.91 -7.58 3.38
CA THR A 2 2.49 -7.96 3.31
C THR A 2 2.11 -9.07 4.29
N GLN A 3 2.88 -10.17 4.36
CA GLN A 3 2.67 -11.25 5.36
C GLN A 3 2.57 -10.73 6.80
N HIS A 4 3.44 -9.77 7.17
CA HIS A 4 3.44 -9.21 8.52
C HIS A 4 2.20 -8.35 8.80
N LEU A 5 1.57 -7.73 7.79
CA LEU A 5 0.29 -7.03 7.97
C LEU A 5 -0.85 -8.01 8.22
N PHE A 6 -0.87 -9.14 7.48
CA PHE A 6 -1.92 -10.15 7.63
C PHE A 6 -1.89 -10.84 9.01
N GLU A 7 -0.72 -10.89 9.66
CA GLU A 7 -0.57 -11.40 11.03
C GLU A 7 -1.15 -10.50 12.11
N LYS A 8 -1.49 -9.24 11.79
CA LYS A 8 -2.09 -8.29 12.75
C LYS A 8 -3.62 -8.41 12.66
N PRO A 9 -4.28 -9.05 13.64
CA PRO A 9 -5.72 -9.32 13.53
C PRO A 9 -6.55 -8.04 13.43
N GLU A 10 -6.16 -6.97 14.13
CA GLU A 10 -6.86 -5.69 14.16
C GLU A 10 -6.74 -4.82 12.88
N ILE A 11 -5.83 -5.15 11.97
CA ILE A 11 -5.55 -4.31 10.79
C ILE A 11 -6.38 -4.74 9.59
N LYS A 12 -7.14 -3.81 9.02
CA LYS A 12 -7.77 -3.95 7.70
C LYS A 12 -6.82 -3.49 6.60
N ILE A 13 -6.84 -4.16 5.44
CA ILE A 13 -5.83 -3.97 4.38
C ILE A 13 -6.50 -3.63 3.05
N ILE A 14 -6.14 -2.48 2.48
CA ILE A 14 -6.62 -2.04 1.17
C ILE A 14 -5.44 -2.06 0.21
N MET A 15 -5.53 -2.87 -0.84
CA MET A 15 -4.54 -2.96 -1.90
C MET A 15 -5.07 -2.23 -3.13
N LEU A 16 -4.28 -1.35 -3.71
CA LEU A 16 -4.66 -0.59 -4.90
C LEU A 16 -3.42 -0.26 -5.75
N ALA A 17 -3.63 0.00 -7.03
CA ALA A 17 -2.59 0.41 -7.95
C ALA A 17 -2.96 1.72 -8.67
N MET A 18 -2.00 2.64 -8.78
CA MET A 18 -2.16 3.91 -9.52
C MET A 18 -1.00 4.22 -10.48
N GLY A 19 0.10 3.46 -10.43
CA GLY A 19 1.24 3.64 -11.32
C GLY A 19 1.34 2.70 -12.50
N ARG A 20 0.75 1.51 -12.38
CA ARG A 20 0.78 0.45 -13.40
C ARG A 20 -0.46 -0.42 -13.27
N ASP A 21 -1.00 -0.82 -14.41
CA ASP A 21 -2.16 -1.69 -14.52
C ASP A 21 -1.84 -3.16 -14.16
N GLU A 22 -0.56 -3.55 -14.12
CA GLU A 22 -0.16 -4.87 -13.62
C GLU A 22 -0.22 -4.98 -12.07
N GLY A 23 -0.31 -3.84 -11.36
CA GLY A 23 -0.28 -3.79 -9.90
C GLY A 23 -1.33 -4.69 -9.20
N PRO A 24 -2.61 -4.71 -9.63
CA PRO A 24 -3.63 -5.57 -9.05
C PRO A 24 -3.33 -7.07 -9.24
N LEU A 25 -2.73 -7.45 -10.37
CA LEU A 25 -2.34 -8.84 -10.60
C LEU A 25 -1.20 -9.26 -9.66
N LEU A 26 -0.24 -8.36 -9.40
CA LEU A 26 0.81 -8.59 -8.42
C LEU A 26 0.27 -8.70 -6.98
N ALA A 27 -0.76 -7.93 -6.65
CA ALA A 27 -1.49 -8.06 -5.39
C ALA A 27 -2.12 -9.46 -5.26
N GLU A 28 -2.83 -9.93 -6.29
CA GLU A 28 -3.40 -11.29 -6.30
C GLU A 28 -2.35 -12.38 -6.21
N LEU A 29 -1.23 -12.23 -6.91
CA LEU A 29 -0.12 -13.18 -6.82
C LEU A 29 0.43 -13.23 -5.38
N THR A 30 0.63 -12.07 -4.76
CA THR A 30 1.08 -11.99 -3.36
C THR A 30 0.09 -12.68 -2.42
N LEU A 31 -1.21 -12.41 -2.58
CA LEU A 31 -2.28 -13.02 -1.78
C LEU A 31 -2.33 -14.54 -1.90
N LYS A 32 -1.82 -15.14 -2.99
CA LYS A 32 -1.72 -16.60 -3.15
C LYS A 32 -0.60 -17.23 -2.34
N TYR A 33 0.48 -16.50 -2.06
CA TYR A 33 1.69 -17.02 -1.41
C TYR A 33 1.81 -16.68 0.07
N ILE A 34 0.90 -15.86 0.61
CA ILE A 34 0.88 -15.52 2.04
C ILE A 34 -0.17 -16.34 2.80
N ASP A 35 0.14 -16.59 4.07
CA ASP A 35 -0.88 -16.99 5.05
C ASP A 35 -1.71 -15.75 5.42
N LYS A 36 -3.03 -15.89 5.33
CA LYS A 36 -3.99 -14.81 5.60
C LYS A 36 -4.35 -14.70 7.08
N HIS A 37 -3.93 -15.64 7.92
CA HIS A 37 -4.19 -15.64 9.36
C HIS A 37 -5.68 -15.48 9.69
N GLY A 38 -6.54 -16.15 8.92
CA GLY A 38 -7.99 -16.12 9.11
C GLY A 38 -8.70 -14.86 8.62
N LYS A 39 -7.98 -13.89 8.02
CA LYS A 39 -8.60 -12.71 7.40
C LYS A 39 -9.45 -13.09 6.20
N GLU A 40 -10.61 -12.44 6.06
CA GLU A 40 -11.58 -12.70 5.00
C GLU A 40 -11.63 -11.57 3.97
N TYR A 41 -11.73 -11.95 2.69
CA TYR A 41 -11.83 -10.97 1.59
C TYR A 41 -13.14 -10.20 1.68
N GLY A 42 -13.07 -8.88 1.50
CA GLY A 42 -14.23 -7.98 1.62
C GLY A 42 -14.56 -7.60 3.07
N GLU A 43 -14.05 -8.32 4.07
CA GLU A 43 -14.22 -7.98 5.49
C GLU A 43 -12.97 -7.35 6.10
N ASP A 44 -11.83 -8.01 5.92
CA ASP A 44 -10.53 -7.61 6.47
C ASP A 44 -9.57 -7.07 5.42
N TYR A 45 -9.72 -7.50 4.17
CA TYR A 45 -8.86 -7.03 3.09
C TYR A 45 -9.57 -6.97 1.74
N VAL A 46 -9.09 -6.10 0.86
CA VAL A 46 -9.62 -5.94 -0.51
C VAL A 46 -8.53 -5.55 -1.48
N ASN A 47 -8.66 -6.02 -2.73
CA ASN A 47 -7.93 -5.50 -3.87
C ASN A 47 -8.86 -4.60 -4.69
N LEU A 48 -8.62 -3.30 -4.69
CA LEU A 48 -9.45 -2.32 -5.39
C LEU A 48 -9.15 -2.21 -6.89
N GLY A 49 -8.07 -2.85 -7.36
CA GLY A 49 -7.69 -2.76 -8.76
C GLY A 49 -6.84 -1.52 -9.08
N PHE A 50 -6.89 -1.12 -10.36
CA PHE A 50 -6.09 -0.05 -10.92
C PHE A 50 -6.93 1.19 -11.20
N PHE A 51 -6.44 2.36 -10.78
CA PHE A 51 -7.06 3.66 -11.05
C PHE A 51 -6.17 4.47 -12.00
N ALA A 52 -6.64 4.63 -13.24
CA ALA A 52 -5.99 5.47 -14.24
C ALA A 52 -6.18 6.96 -13.93
N GLY A 53 -5.23 7.80 -14.35
CA GLY A 53 -5.28 9.26 -14.15
C GLY A 53 -4.12 9.84 -13.36
N ALA A 54 -3.14 9.02 -12.96
CA ALA A 54 -1.94 9.44 -12.24
C ALA A 54 -2.29 10.32 -11.02
N GLU A 55 -1.68 11.50 -10.88
CA GLU A 55 -1.91 12.38 -9.73
C GLU A 55 -3.37 12.84 -9.58
N ALA A 56 -4.13 12.95 -10.67
CA ALA A 56 -5.55 13.31 -10.57
C ALA A 56 -6.36 12.19 -9.88
N ALA A 57 -6.07 10.93 -10.19
CA ALA A 57 -6.67 9.79 -9.50
C ALA A 57 -6.21 9.69 -8.05
N MET A 58 -4.93 9.97 -7.79
CA MET A 58 -4.39 10.01 -6.42
C MET A 58 -5.09 11.07 -5.57
N ALA A 59 -5.28 12.29 -6.11
CA ALA A 59 -5.99 13.37 -5.44
C ALA A 59 -7.46 13.01 -5.20
N SER A 60 -8.13 12.44 -6.21
CA SER A 60 -9.54 12.05 -6.11
C SER A 60 -9.75 10.92 -5.09
N PHE A 61 -8.85 9.94 -5.03
CA PHE A 61 -8.90 8.89 -4.02
C PHE A 61 -8.70 9.49 -2.63
N ALA A 62 -7.75 10.42 -2.50
CA ALA A 62 -7.42 10.99 -1.21
C ALA A 62 -8.57 11.84 -0.65
N SER A 63 -9.32 12.53 -1.50
CA SER A 63 -10.40 13.43 -1.08
C SER A 63 -11.78 12.78 -0.98
N ASP A 64 -12.07 11.77 -1.81
CA ASP A 64 -13.38 11.10 -1.87
C ASP A 64 -13.22 9.64 -2.36
N ILE A 65 -12.98 8.73 -1.41
CA ILE A 65 -12.78 7.30 -1.70
C ILE A 65 -14.04 6.69 -2.35
N PRO A 66 -15.26 6.84 -1.79
CA PRO A 66 -16.47 6.31 -2.42
C PRO A 66 -16.81 7.01 -3.75
N GLY A 67 -16.39 8.25 -3.93
CA GLY A 67 -16.51 9.01 -5.16
C GLY A 67 -15.73 8.41 -6.32
N LEU A 68 -14.49 7.96 -6.08
CA LEU A 68 -13.64 7.34 -7.09
C LEU A 68 -13.86 5.83 -7.22
N VAL A 69 -13.89 5.11 -6.10
CA VAL A 69 -13.92 3.65 -6.08
C VAL A 69 -15.36 3.16 -6.17
N LYS A 70 -15.72 2.46 -7.25
CA LYS A 70 -17.10 1.95 -7.44
C LYS A 70 -17.21 0.46 -7.21
N THR A 71 -16.23 -0.28 -7.67
CA THR A 71 -16.12 -1.73 -7.48
C THR A 71 -14.69 -2.07 -7.09
N ASP A 72 -14.51 -3.25 -6.51
CA ASP A 72 -13.19 -3.84 -6.35
C ASP A 72 -12.67 -4.47 -7.67
N TYR A 73 -11.53 -5.13 -7.58
CA TYR A 73 -10.90 -5.84 -8.68
C TYR A 73 -11.78 -6.94 -9.31
N TYR A 74 -12.69 -7.55 -8.54
CA TYR A 74 -13.59 -8.60 -8.98
C TYR A 74 -14.94 -8.07 -9.50
N GLY A 75 -15.16 -6.76 -9.47
CA GLY A 75 -16.41 -6.14 -9.85
C GLY A 75 -17.48 -6.12 -8.74
N THR A 76 -17.12 -6.48 -7.51
CA THR A 76 -18.01 -6.38 -6.35
C THR A 76 -18.19 -4.89 -5.98
N PRO A 77 -19.44 -4.39 -5.90
CA PRO A 77 -19.70 -3.01 -5.50
C PRO A 77 -19.13 -2.69 -4.11
N ILE A 78 -18.50 -1.52 -3.95
CA ILE A 78 -17.83 -1.16 -2.68
C ILE A 78 -18.76 -1.19 -1.46
N GLY A 79 -20.06 -0.91 -1.65
CA GLY A 79 -21.05 -0.95 -0.57
C GLY A 79 -21.34 -2.36 -0.03
N GLN A 80 -20.86 -3.42 -0.69
CA GLN A 80 -20.94 -4.80 -0.21
C GLN A 80 -19.68 -5.24 0.55
N LEU A 81 -18.65 -4.39 0.61
CA LEU A 81 -17.35 -4.70 1.20
C LEU A 81 -17.23 -4.02 2.57
N LYS A 82 -17.40 -4.78 3.66
CA LYS A 82 -17.26 -4.29 5.04
C LYS A 82 -15.89 -3.68 5.35
N VAL A 83 -14.86 -4.04 4.59
CA VAL A 83 -13.52 -3.42 4.69
C VAL A 83 -13.50 -1.96 4.24
N MET A 84 -14.44 -1.56 3.37
CA MET A 84 -14.59 -0.19 2.87
C MET A 84 -15.56 0.66 3.69
N GLU A 85 -16.28 0.06 4.64
CA GLU A 85 -17.28 0.74 5.46
C GLU A 85 -16.64 1.81 6.34
N GLY A 86 -17.22 3.01 6.34
CA GLY A 86 -16.74 4.16 7.11
C GLY A 86 -15.60 4.95 6.47
N LEU A 87 -15.05 4.51 5.33
CA LEU A 87 -14.00 5.24 4.63
C LEU A 87 -14.60 6.31 3.71
N SER A 88 -14.39 7.57 4.05
CA SER A 88 -14.81 8.72 3.26
C SER A 88 -13.64 9.29 2.46
N ASN A 89 -12.51 9.49 3.11
CA ASN A 89 -11.30 10.08 2.51
C ASN A 89 -10.04 9.53 3.18
N LEU A 90 -8.86 10.04 2.79
CA LEU A 90 -7.59 9.51 3.25
C LEU A 90 -7.35 9.68 4.77
N ASN A 91 -8.04 10.61 5.44
CA ASN A 91 -7.94 10.77 6.90
C ASN A 91 -8.48 9.55 7.67
N ASP A 92 -9.32 8.73 7.03
CA ASP A 92 -9.85 7.50 7.63
C ASP A 92 -8.85 6.33 7.50
N VAL A 93 -7.70 6.54 6.85
CA VAL A 93 -6.66 5.52 6.62
C VAL A 93 -5.46 5.79 7.52
N GLY A 94 -5.08 4.81 8.34
CA GLY A 94 -4.02 4.98 9.35
C GLY A 94 -2.57 4.91 8.82
N LEU A 95 -2.34 4.32 7.65
CA LEU A 95 -1.00 4.11 7.11
C LEU A 95 -1.05 3.91 5.60
N PHE A 96 -0.17 4.59 4.86
CA PHE A 96 0.11 4.30 3.47
C PHE A 96 1.44 3.55 3.32
N ILE A 97 1.40 2.43 2.59
CA ILE A 97 2.57 1.62 2.26
C ILE A 97 2.78 1.62 0.74
N CYS A 98 3.83 2.29 0.27
CA CYS A 98 4.19 2.28 -1.14
C CYS A 98 5.17 1.14 -1.45
N LEU A 99 4.78 0.22 -2.33
CA LEU A 99 5.61 -0.88 -2.81
C LEU A 99 5.84 -0.73 -4.32
N TRP A 100 6.40 0.40 -4.71
CA TRP A 100 6.59 0.78 -6.12
C TRP A 100 7.82 1.67 -6.28
N SER A 101 8.42 1.63 -7.48
CA SER A 101 9.67 2.34 -7.77
C SER A 101 9.68 3.02 -9.15
N GLY A 102 8.50 3.29 -9.73
CA GLY A 102 8.33 4.03 -10.98
C GLY A 102 7.48 5.28 -10.78
N THR A 103 6.81 5.74 -11.84
CA THR A 103 5.93 6.93 -11.82
C THR A 103 4.46 6.51 -11.90
N PRO A 104 3.55 7.08 -11.07
CA PRO A 104 3.81 8.00 -9.95
C PRO A 104 4.68 7.35 -8.86
N GLY A 105 5.64 8.12 -8.34
CA GLY A 105 6.62 7.68 -7.35
C GLY A 105 6.49 8.45 -6.03
N TRP A 106 7.57 8.48 -5.25
CA TRP A 106 7.58 9.11 -3.92
C TRP A 106 7.12 10.56 -3.94
N SER A 107 7.61 11.37 -4.89
CA SER A 107 7.25 12.79 -5.01
C SER A 107 5.76 13.02 -5.15
N GLU A 108 5.08 12.22 -5.97
CA GLU A 108 3.66 12.33 -6.26
C GLU A 108 2.83 11.87 -5.07
N TYR A 109 3.17 10.72 -4.44
CA TYR A 109 2.46 10.27 -3.24
C TYR A 109 2.66 11.25 -2.08
N LEU A 110 3.85 11.80 -1.90
CA LEU A 110 4.09 12.78 -0.85
C LEU A 110 3.30 14.07 -1.11
N ARG A 111 3.25 14.55 -2.35
CA ARG A 111 2.48 15.75 -2.70
C ARG A 111 0.97 15.56 -2.57
N GLN A 112 0.45 14.42 -3.00
CA GLN A 112 -1.00 14.19 -3.04
C GLN A 112 -1.56 13.68 -1.71
N TRP A 113 -0.79 12.86 -0.97
CA TRP A 113 -1.30 12.12 0.18
C TRP A 113 -0.68 12.62 1.48
N TYR A 114 0.65 12.69 1.58
CA TYR A 114 1.31 13.14 2.81
C TYR A 114 1.05 14.62 3.09
N THR A 115 1.34 15.53 2.14
CA THR A 115 1.25 16.97 2.39
C THR A 115 -0.15 17.45 2.78
N PRO A 116 -1.25 16.97 2.16
CA PRO A 116 -2.59 17.48 2.49
C PRO A 116 -3.27 16.75 3.66
N TYR A 117 -2.90 15.49 3.93
CA TYR A 117 -3.59 14.63 4.92
C TYR A 117 -2.70 14.17 6.07
N GLU A 118 -1.40 14.43 6.00
CA GLU A 118 -0.39 14.02 6.99
C GLU A 118 -0.41 12.51 7.34
N ILE A 119 -0.95 11.69 6.43
CA ILE A 119 -0.98 10.24 6.60
C ILE A 119 0.44 9.70 6.74
N PRO A 120 0.72 8.82 7.72
CA PRO A 120 2.01 8.16 7.82
C PRO A 120 2.33 7.38 6.54
N VAL A 121 3.50 7.64 5.95
CA VAL A 121 3.96 6.94 4.74
C VAL A 121 5.20 6.10 5.06
N VAL A 122 5.14 4.84 4.68
CA VAL A 122 6.29 3.93 4.68
C VAL A 122 6.36 3.20 3.34
N GLY A 123 7.43 2.45 3.09
CA GLY A 123 7.38 1.53 1.97
C GLY A 123 8.66 0.79 1.65
N GLY A 124 8.63 0.13 0.50
CA GLY A 124 9.72 -0.68 -0.02
C GLY A 124 10.06 -0.25 -1.44
N THR A 125 11.35 -0.25 -1.78
CA THR A 125 11.80 0.16 -3.12
C THR A 125 12.97 -0.68 -3.62
N LEU A 126 13.19 -0.66 -4.94
CA LEU A 126 14.37 -1.27 -5.55
C LEU A 126 15.65 -0.58 -5.10
N GLY A 127 16.75 -1.32 -5.01
CA GLY A 127 18.03 -0.79 -4.55
C GLY A 127 18.50 0.47 -5.31
N ILE A 128 18.26 0.52 -6.62
CA ILE A 128 18.63 1.67 -7.47
C ILE A 128 17.80 2.93 -7.19
N VAL A 129 16.58 2.79 -6.68
CA VAL A 129 15.68 3.91 -6.35
C VAL A 129 15.84 4.36 -4.90
N GLY A 130 16.39 3.50 -4.03
CA GLY A 130 16.67 3.78 -2.62
C GLY A 130 17.34 5.12 -2.34
N PRO A 131 18.44 5.51 -3.02
CA PRO A 131 19.09 6.79 -2.83
C PRO A 131 18.18 8.00 -3.08
N GLY A 132 17.29 7.92 -4.09
CA GLY A 132 16.34 8.98 -4.40
C GLY A 132 15.25 9.17 -3.35
N ALA A 133 14.99 8.14 -2.51
CA ALA A 133 14.02 8.21 -1.43
C ALA A 133 14.59 8.74 -0.10
N GLN A 134 15.93 8.75 0.05
CA GLN A 134 16.60 9.17 1.29
C GLN A 134 16.26 10.60 1.75
N PRO A 135 16.17 11.61 0.86
CA PRO A 135 15.81 12.97 1.28
C PRO A 135 14.45 13.03 1.99
N TYR A 136 13.48 12.22 1.57
CA TYR A 136 12.16 12.17 2.19
C TYR A 136 12.16 11.48 3.55
N VAL A 137 13.06 10.51 3.76
CA VAL A 137 13.30 9.90 5.08
C VAL A 137 13.94 10.93 6.02
N ALA A 138 14.97 11.63 5.56
CA ALA A 138 15.65 12.66 6.34
C ALA A 138 14.72 13.83 6.72
N ALA A 139 13.79 14.20 5.83
CA ALA A 139 12.77 15.20 6.08
C ALA A 139 11.60 14.70 6.97
N GLY A 140 11.59 13.42 7.36
CA GLY A 140 10.54 12.81 8.19
C GLY A 140 9.21 12.57 7.47
N GLN A 141 9.18 12.76 6.15
CA GLN A 141 8.01 12.54 5.28
C GLN A 141 7.78 11.05 5.01
N LEU A 142 8.87 10.26 4.95
CA LEU A 142 8.81 8.80 4.99
C LEU A 142 9.23 8.32 6.39
N LYS A 143 8.32 7.65 7.09
CA LYS A 143 8.57 7.12 8.45
C LYS A 143 9.43 5.86 8.46
N GLY A 144 9.56 5.18 7.32
CA GLY A 144 10.37 3.98 7.18
C GLY A 144 10.49 3.56 5.72
N LEU A 145 11.66 3.03 5.37
CA LEU A 145 11.98 2.60 4.01
C LEU A 145 12.78 1.30 4.03
N VAL A 146 12.27 0.29 3.32
CA VAL A 146 12.96 -0.99 3.07
C VAL A 146 13.57 -0.95 1.67
N VAL A 147 14.90 -1.00 1.57
CA VAL A 147 15.61 -0.83 0.29
C VAL A 147 16.21 -2.15 -0.20
N GLY A 148 15.70 -2.65 -1.33
CA GLY A 148 16.17 -3.86 -1.99
C GLY A 148 16.11 -5.11 -1.11
N LEU A 149 16.74 -6.18 -1.59
CA LEU A 149 16.75 -7.46 -0.88
C LEU A 149 17.47 -7.37 0.47
N ARG A 150 18.58 -6.62 0.54
CA ARG A 150 19.31 -6.43 1.81
C ARG A 150 18.44 -5.79 2.88
N GLY A 151 17.73 -4.71 2.56
CA GLY A 151 16.79 -4.09 3.49
C GLY A 151 15.66 -5.03 3.87
N GLY A 152 15.18 -5.84 2.92
CA GLY A 152 14.22 -6.91 3.18
C GLY A 152 14.73 -7.90 4.22
N GLY A 153 15.97 -8.36 4.09
CA GLY A 153 16.56 -9.29 5.05
C GLY A 153 16.78 -8.68 6.44
N GLU A 154 17.19 -7.42 6.51
CA GLU A 154 17.28 -6.66 7.77
C GLU A 154 15.90 -6.54 8.44
N TYR A 155 14.84 -6.30 7.66
CA TYR A 155 13.46 -6.25 8.13
C TYR A 155 12.97 -7.60 8.67
N GLU A 156 13.20 -8.70 7.92
CA GLU A 156 12.88 -10.07 8.34
C GLU A 156 13.53 -10.44 9.67
N LYS A 157 14.83 -10.10 9.81
CA LYS A 157 15.56 -10.27 11.06
C LYS A 157 14.96 -9.45 12.21
N LEU A 158 14.57 -8.19 11.94
CA LEU A 158 13.97 -7.30 12.93
C LEU A 158 12.64 -7.85 13.47
N ILE A 159 11.82 -8.45 12.61
CA ILE A 159 10.53 -9.03 13.00
C ILE A 159 10.65 -10.49 13.50
N GLY A 160 11.87 -11.04 13.55
CA GLY A 160 12.14 -12.40 14.00
C GLY A 160 11.57 -13.49 13.09
N LYS A 161 11.33 -13.19 11.81
CA LYS A 161 10.75 -14.11 10.83
C LYS A 161 11.62 -14.17 9.59
N PRO A 162 12.54 -15.16 9.51
CA PRO A 162 13.33 -15.39 8.32
C PRO A 162 12.41 -15.66 7.12
N GLY A 163 12.67 -14.98 6.02
CA GLY A 163 12.06 -15.19 4.72
C GLY A 163 13.12 -15.38 3.64
N GLU A 164 12.73 -15.24 2.37
CA GLU A 164 13.65 -15.45 1.25
C GLU A 164 14.82 -14.47 1.22
N ALA A 165 14.68 -13.28 1.83
CA ALA A 165 15.75 -12.28 1.81
C ALA A 165 16.82 -12.51 2.90
N THR A 166 16.56 -13.40 3.86
CA THR A 166 17.52 -13.87 4.87
C THR A 166 17.98 -15.32 4.64
N ALA A 167 17.44 -15.99 3.63
CA ALA A 167 17.81 -17.36 3.24
C ALA A 167 19.21 -17.47 2.64
#